data_AF-A0A9D4NTV9-F1
#
_entry.id   AF-A0A9D4NTV9-F1
#
_cell.length_a   1.000
_cell.length_b   1.000
_cell.length_c   1.000
_cell.angle_alpha   90.00
_cell.angle_beta   90.00
_cell.angle_gamma   90.00
#
_symmetry.space_group_name_H-M   'P 1'
#
loop_
_entity.id
_entity.type
_entity.pdbx_description
1 polymer ?
#
loop_
_entity_poly.entity_id
_entity_poly.type
_entity_poly.pdbx_seq_one_letter_code
_entity_poly.pdbx_strand_id
1 'polypeptide(L)'
;MPTIQSNRNVISSFFWQKYTNGSLVEMLLNDFFWMKWFLFRLNISLNDYYHHRIRKTYETFKPTIWIIPISWSFLILTIIMFLWPLNTPSTELKFYEQILRLQSSDLITFQFFIICIMVELVCFFHLEEIIKYRSRFLDFLIIDLAKYEPKINIETRQFMINFYFMEKFITIFIALNLIVIAMCGMPYFYWCIIDYYRNDQIIINEFLYLLIHSLLWSIETLYVAGFFLISGGSFLFCLIYFKKRIQFLYNILLPLQNDKSSYFSQQLYWNYFHNEYTILYDEIYRLNKSLKNLLLVIDILSKTAIIITCVFYSQQIQIKFMNTLIILASISTFAAANILYSFISIIPTYNDKCSRSILQWLARIQYTIRLMQKQQNKFHTY
;
A
#
# COMPACT_ATOMS: atom_id res chain seq x y z
N MET A 1 -23.16 18.80 -4.60
CA MET A 1 -21.76 18.70 -5.08
C MET A 1 -21.02 19.94 -4.58
N PRO A 2 -20.10 19.83 -3.60
CA PRO A 2 -19.36 21.00 -3.16
C PRO A 2 -18.22 21.30 -4.15
N THR A 3 -18.13 22.56 -4.52
CA THR A 3 -17.11 23.14 -5.40
C THR A 3 -15.74 23.14 -4.72
N ILE A 4 -14.78 22.46 -5.34
CA ILE A 4 -13.37 22.42 -4.92
C ILE A 4 -12.71 23.75 -5.32
N GLN A 5 -12.44 24.62 -4.34
CA GLN A 5 -11.67 25.84 -4.54
C GLN A 5 -10.30 25.76 -3.84
N SER A 6 -9.28 25.80 -4.70
CA SER A 6 -7.87 26.18 -4.55
C SER A 6 -7.09 25.89 -3.26
N ASN A 7 -6.08 25.04 -3.43
CA ASN A 7 -4.69 25.21 -2.99
C ASN A 7 -4.38 26.52 -2.26
N ARG A 8 -4.41 26.51 -0.93
CA ARG A 8 -3.46 27.25 -0.08
C ARG A 8 -3.53 26.70 1.35
N ASN A 9 -2.37 26.22 1.83
CA ASN A 9 -2.06 25.67 3.15
C ASN A 9 -2.30 24.16 3.36
N VAL A 10 -1.55 23.33 2.62
CA VAL A 10 -1.46 21.87 2.80
C VAL A 10 -1.04 21.47 4.22
N ILE A 11 -0.26 22.30 4.91
CA ILE A 11 0.24 21.99 6.27
C ILE A 11 -0.78 22.40 7.34
N SER A 12 -1.51 23.52 7.18
CA SER A 12 -2.54 23.91 8.16
C SER A 12 -3.85 23.13 7.99
N SER A 13 -4.17 22.65 6.78
CA SER A 13 -5.29 21.72 6.57
C SER A 13 -5.04 20.35 7.20
N PHE A 14 -3.79 19.96 7.41
CA PHE A 14 -3.41 18.68 8.00
C PHE A 14 -3.70 18.59 9.50
N PHE A 15 -3.61 19.70 10.23
CA PHE A 15 -3.74 19.72 11.70
C PHE A 15 -5.05 20.34 12.21
N TRP A 16 -5.78 21.10 11.38
CA TRP A 16 -6.92 21.91 11.85
C TRP A 16 -8.26 21.65 11.14
N GLN A 17 -8.43 20.52 10.44
CA GLN A 17 -9.77 20.14 10.01
C GLN A 17 -10.56 19.60 11.22
N LYS A 18 -11.35 20.51 11.78
CA LYS A 18 -12.24 20.36 12.93
C LYS A 18 -12.82 18.95 13.05
N TYR A 19 -12.62 18.37 14.24
CA TYR A 19 -12.90 17.01 14.69
C TYR A 19 -14.35 16.50 14.57
N THR A 20 -15.24 17.18 13.85
CA THR A 20 -16.69 16.98 14.04
C THR A 20 -17.49 16.59 12.82
N ASN A 21 -16.96 16.55 11.59
CA ASN A 21 -17.75 16.08 10.43
C ASN A 21 -16.95 15.70 9.15
N GLY A 22 -15.65 15.42 9.23
CA GLY A 22 -14.87 15.07 8.03
C GLY A 22 -15.45 13.83 7.31
N SER A 23 -15.65 13.93 6.00
CA SER A 23 -16.05 12.76 5.20
C SER A 23 -14.84 11.85 4.96
N LEU A 24 -15.04 10.52 5.01
CA LEU A 24 -14.00 9.55 4.70
C LEU A 24 -13.50 9.73 3.26
N VAL A 25 -14.40 10.14 2.36
CA VAL A 25 -14.04 10.53 1.00
C VAL A 25 -13.05 11.69 1.00
N GLU A 26 -13.32 12.80 1.69
CA GLU A 26 -12.38 13.94 1.77
C GLU A 26 -11.00 13.55 2.31
N MET A 27 -10.96 12.67 3.31
CA MET A 27 -9.70 12.16 3.86
C MET A 27 -8.89 11.41 2.80
N LEU A 28 -9.50 10.48 2.08
CA LEU A 28 -8.81 9.73 1.02
C LEU A 28 -8.53 10.56 -0.24
N LEU A 29 -9.27 11.64 -0.48
CA LEU A 29 -8.93 12.62 -1.53
C LEU A 29 -7.59 13.31 -1.23
N ASN A 30 -7.27 13.54 0.04
CA ASN A 30 -5.97 14.06 0.44
C ASN A 30 -4.85 13.04 0.16
N ASP A 31 -5.09 11.76 0.44
CA ASP A 31 -4.14 10.69 0.11
C ASP A 31 -3.92 10.55 -1.39
N PHE A 32 -4.98 10.70 -2.17
CA PHE A 32 -4.89 10.67 -3.62
C PHE A 32 -3.91 11.71 -4.16
N PHE A 33 -3.79 12.89 -3.53
CA PHE A 33 -2.78 13.88 -3.92
C PHE A 33 -1.36 13.30 -3.88
N TRP A 34 -1.02 12.56 -2.83
CA TRP A 34 0.29 11.94 -2.66
C TRP A 34 0.48 10.70 -3.54
N MET A 35 -0.57 9.90 -3.73
CA MET A 35 -0.54 8.76 -4.65
C MET A 35 -0.22 9.16 -6.08
N LYS A 36 -0.68 10.34 -6.53
CA LYS A 36 -0.34 10.85 -7.87
C LYS A 36 1.16 10.97 -8.10
N TRP A 37 1.91 11.28 -7.05
CA TRP A 37 3.37 11.41 -7.12
C TRP A 37 4.08 10.08 -6.94
N PHE A 38 3.75 9.36 -5.86
CA PHE A 38 4.51 8.18 -5.47
C PHE A 38 4.04 6.87 -6.11
N LEU A 39 2.76 6.74 -6.47
CA LEU A 39 2.20 5.48 -6.99
C LEU A 39 1.87 5.56 -8.48
N PHE A 40 1.16 6.60 -8.90
CA PHE A 40 0.61 6.69 -10.26
C PHE A 40 1.50 7.48 -11.22
N ARG A 41 2.35 8.37 -10.70
CA ARG A 41 3.20 9.31 -11.46
C ARG A 41 2.43 10.18 -12.47
N LEU A 42 1.15 10.42 -12.23
CA LEU A 42 0.26 11.19 -13.11
C LEU A 42 -0.42 12.31 -12.35
N ASN A 43 -0.36 13.52 -12.89
CA ASN A 43 -1.13 14.64 -12.37
C ASN A 43 -2.52 14.68 -13.01
N ILE A 44 -3.42 13.84 -12.50
CA ILE A 44 -4.81 13.75 -12.92
C ILE A 44 -5.77 14.24 -11.82
N SER A 45 -6.99 14.61 -12.22
CA SER A 45 -8.10 14.74 -11.29
C SER A 45 -8.95 13.46 -11.31
N LEU A 46 -9.58 13.12 -10.18
CA LEU A 46 -10.51 11.99 -10.14
C LEU A 46 -11.73 12.21 -11.05
N ASN A 47 -12.14 13.47 -11.24
CA ASN A 47 -13.23 13.82 -12.14
C ASN A 47 -12.89 13.53 -13.61
N ASP A 48 -11.66 13.83 -14.03
CA ASP A 48 -11.18 13.50 -15.38
C ASP A 48 -11.09 11.99 -15.57
N TYR A 49 -10.68 11.24 -14.54
CA TYR A 49 -10.69 9.79 -14.56
C TYR A 49 -12.12 9.24 -14.71
N TYR A 50 -13.05 9.70 -13.87
CA TYR A 50 -14.45 9.28 -13.87
C TYR A 50 -15.15 9.52 -15.21
N HIS A 51 -14.89 10.66 -15.85
CA HIS A 51 -15.50 11.00 -17.14
C HIS A 51 -14.72 10.50 -18.35
N HIS A 52 -13.69 9.68 -18.16
CA HIS A 52 -12.82 9.19 -19.23
C HIS A 52 -12.16 10.29 -20.08
N ARG A 53 -11.73 11.39 -19.43
CA ARG A 53 -11.21 12.62 -20.07
C ARG A 53 -9.81 13.03 -19.61
N ILE A 54 -8.94 12.07 -19.27
CA ILE A 54 -7.53 12.35 -19.00
C ILE A 54 -6.89 12.96 -20.25
N ARG A 55 -6.46 14.22 -20.13
CA ARG A 55 -5.77 14.94 -21.21
C ARG A 55 -4.35 14.42 -21.32
N LYS A 56 -3.90 14.17 -22.55
CA LYS A 56 -2.53 13.73 -22.84
C LYS A 56 -1.60 14.93 -23.03
N THR A 57 -1.42 15.74 -21.99
CA THR A 57 -0.56 16.92 -22.00
C THR A 57 0.69 16.70 -21.14
N TYR A 58 1.72 17.54 -21.35
CA TYR A 58 2.92 17.53 -20.52
C TYR A 58 2.59 17.68 -19.03
N GLU A 59 1.66 18.56 -18.66
CA GLU A 59 1.27 18.75 -17.25
C GLU A 59 0.75 17.47 -16.58
N THR A 60 0.01 16.64 -17.32
CA THR A 60 -0.51 15.37 -16.79
C THR A 60 0.61 14.35 -16.60
N PHE A 61 1.56 14.28 -17.53
CA PHE A 61 2.68 13.34 -17.49
C PHE A 61 3.94 13.89 -16.81
N LYS A 62 3.91 15.12 -16.29
CA LYS A 62 5.05 15.77 -15.67
C LYS A 62 5.73 14.89 -14.62
N PRO A 63 5.04 14.30 -13.62
CA PRO A 63 5.71 13.45 -12.64
C PRO A 63 6.36 12.21 -13.29
N THR A 64 5.69 11.57 -14.26
CA THR A 64 6.24 10.45 -15.04
C THR A 64 7.55 10.85 -15.74
N ILE A 65 7.55 11.98 -16.45
CA ILE A 65 8.70 12.47 -17.24
C ILE A 65 9.89 12.83 -16.34
N TRP A 66 9.66 13.31 -15.11
CA TRP A 66 10.75 13.68 -14.21
C TRP A 66 11.26 12.51 -13.38
N ILE A 67 10.38 11.66 -12.87
CA ILE A 67 10.74 10.58 -11.94
C ILE A 67 11.38 9.41 -12.69
N ILE A 68 10.77 8.95 -13.79
CA ILE A 68 11.26 7.76 -14.52
C ILE A 68 12.74 7.92 -14.94
N PRO A 69 13.18 9.02 -15.58
CA PRO A 69 14.58 9.14 -15.97
C PRO A 69 15.54 9.14 -14.78
N ILE A 70 15.15 9.70 -13.63
CA ILE A 70 15.98 9.69 -12.42
C ILE A 70 16.13 8.25 -11.91
N SER A 71 15.03 7.51 -11.78
CA SER A 71 15.03 6.13 -11.29
C SER A 71 15.77 5.19 -12.24
N TRP A 72 15.60 5.35 -13.55
CA TRP A 72 16.33 4.56 -14.53
C TRP A 72 17.81 4.95 -14.64
N SER A 73 18.15 6.24 -14.46
CA SER A 73 19.57 6.66 -14.38
C SER A 73 20.25 6.02 -13.17
N PHE A 74 19.57 6.00 -12.02
CA PHE A 74 20.05 5.28 -10.83
C PHE A 74 20.27 3.79 -11.12
N LEU A 75 19.26 3.10 -11.65
CA LEU A 75 19.34 1.67 -11.98
C LEU A 75 20.49 1.37 -12.95
N ILE A 76 20.65 2.18 -14.01
CA ILE A 76 21.73 2.01 -14.99
C ILE A 76 23.10 2.21 -14.33
N LEU A 77 23.27 3.25 -13.51
CA LEU A 77 24.52 3.49 -12.79
C LEU A 77 24.84 2.34 -11.82
N THR A 78 23.85 1.85 -11.07
CA THR A 78 24.03 0.68 -10.19
C THR A 78 24.39 -0.58 -10.99
N ILE A 79 23.81 -0.79 -12.18
CA ILE A 79 24.20 -1.89 -13.08
C ILE A 79 25.65 -1.73 -13.56
N ILE A 80 26.06 -0.53 -13.96
CA ILE A 80 27.44 -0.25 -14.37
C ILE A 80 28.40 -0.56 -13.22
N MET A 81 28.05 -0.16 -12.00
CA MET A 81 28.83 -0.48 -10.79
C MET A 81 29.01 -2.00 -10.60
N PHE A 82 27.98 -2.82 -10.89
CA PHE A 82 28.07 -4.28 -10.78
C PHE A 82 28.77 -4.95 -11.97
N LEU A 83 28.60 -4.43 -13.20
CA LEU A 83 29.09 -5.04 -14.44
C LEU A 83 30.50 -4.61 -14.85
N TRP A 84 30.99 -3.47 -14.35
CA TRP A 84 32.35 -2.97 -14.62
C TRP A 84 33.32 -3.14 -13.44
N PRO A 85 33.47 -4.33 -12.82
CA PRO A 85 34.43 -4.50 -11.74
C PRO A 85 35.88 -4.70 -12.23
N LEU A 86 36.15 -4.74 -13.53
CA LEU A 86 37.33 -5.48 -14.06
C LEU A 86 38.51 -4.67 -14.60
N ASN A 87 38.44 -3.35 -14.79
CA ASN A 87 39.60 -2.57 -15.28
C ASN A 87 40.17 -1.55 -14.28
N THR A 88 39.48 -1.27 -13.17
CA THR A 88 40.04 -0.61 -11.96
C THR A 88 39.39 -1.26 -10.73
N PRO A 89 39.95 -2.39 -10.24
CA PRO A 89 39.28 -3.25 -9.29
C PRO A 89 39.67 -2.91 -7.85
N SER A 90 39.16 -1.82 -7.25
CA SER A 90 39.34 -1.63 -5.79
C SER A 90 38.47 -0.61 -5.06
N THR A 91 37.71 0.25 -5.74
CA THR A 91 37.34 1.52 -5.12
C THR A 91 35.85 1.66 -4.77
N GLU A 92 34.90 1.54 -5.69
CA GLU A 92 33.54 2.08 -5.45
C GLU A 92 32.74 1.43 -4.29
N LEU A 93 32.47 0.13 -4.32
CA LEU A 93 31.74 -0.57 -3.24
C LEU A 93 32.56 -0.68 -1.95
N LYS A 94 33.89 -0.87 -2.07
CA LYS A 94 34.79 -0.87 -0.91
C LYS A 94 34.82 0.50 -0.22
N PHE A 95 34.64 1.60 -0.95
CA PHE A 95 34.49 2.93 -0.36
C PHE A 95 33.20 3.05 0.44
N TYR A 96 32.07 2.55 -0.09
CA TYR A 96 30.83 2.47 0.70
C TYR A 96 31.02 1.63 1.97
N GLU A 97 31.73 0.50 1.88
CA GLU A 97 32.09 -0.34 3.02
C GLU A 97 32.96 0.39 4.05
N GLN A 98 33.94 1.17 3.61
CA GLN A 98 34.82 1.94 4.48
C GLN A 98 34.08 3.09 5.17
N ILE A 99 33.28 3.85 4.42
CA ILE A 99 32.50 4.98 4.95
C ILE A 99 31.45 4.49 5.95
N LEU A 100 30.68 3.47 5.58
CA LEU A 100 29.62 2.92 6.45
C LEU A 100 30.16 1.93 7.49
N ARG A 101 31.44 1.55 7.38
CA ARG A 101 32.12 0.53 8.18
C ARG A 101 31.43 -0.83 8.13
N LEU A 102 30.79 -1.16 7.01
CA LEU A 102 30.03 -2.39 6.74
C LEU A 102 30.87 -3.41 5.97
N GLN A 103 30.62 -4.70 6.15
CA GLN A 103 31.14 -5.74 5.27
C GLN A 103 30.03 -6.21 4.32
N SER A 104 30.37 -6.52 3.07
CA SER A 104 29.41 -6.96 2.06
C SER A 104 28.28 -5.95 1.80
N SER A 105 28.66 -4.70 1.51
CA SER A 105 27.70 -3.66 1.09
C SER A 105 27.09 -3.93 -0.29
N ASP A 106 27.71 -4.83 -1.05
CA ASP A 106 27.23 -5.36 -2.33
C ASP A 106 25.85 -6.02 -2.18
N LEU A 107 25.64 -6.82 -1.13
CA LEU A 107 24.37 -7.48 -0.85
C LEU A 107 23.24 -6.49 -0.55
N ILE A 108 23.54 -5.43 0.22
CA ILE A 108 22.57 -4.38 0.54
C ILE A 108 22.22 -3.60 -0.73
N THR A 109 23.23 -3.27 -1.53
CA THR A 109 23.05 -2.57 -2.79
C THR A 109 22.24 -3.38 -3.78
N PHE A 110 22.48 -4.69 -3.84
CA PHE A 110 21.72 -5.61 -4.66
C PHE A 110 20.25 -5.72 -4.20
N GLN A 111 19.99 -5.80 -2.89
CA GLN A 111 18.63 -5.77 -2.36
C GLN A 111 17.91 -4.46 -2.69
N PHE A 112 18.59 -3.32 -2.53
CA PHE A 112 18.00 -2.03 -2.86
C PHE A 112 17.69 -1.91 -4.36
N PHE A 113 18.58 -2.42 -5.22
CA PHE A 113 18.36 -2.53 -6.66
C PHE A 113 17.12 -3.37 -7.00
N ILE A 114 16.94 -4.54 -6.36
CA ILE A 114 15.72 -5.36 -6.51
C ILE A 114 14.48 -4.56 -6.10
N ILE A 115 14.53 -3.84 -4.97
CA ILE A 115 13.42 -3.01 -4.50
C ILE A 115 13.05 -1.96 -5.55
N CYS A 116 14.02 -1.21 -6.08
CA CYS A 116 13.79 -0.19 -7.08
C CYS A 116 13.15 -0.77 -8.36
N ILE A 117 13.65 -1.89 -8.88
CA ILE A 117 13.04 -2.55 -10.05
C ILE A 117 11.59 -2.94 -9.77
N MET A 118 11.33 -3.54 -8.61
CA MET A 118 9.97 -3.98 -8.27
C MET A 118 9.02 -2.79 -8.11
N VAL A 119 9.47 -1.68 -7.54
CA VAL A 119 8.70 -0.43 -7.44
C VAL A 119 8.42 0.15 -8.83
N GLU A 120 9.40 0.16 -9.74
CA GLU A 120 9.21 0.60 -11.13
C GLU A 120 8.16 -0.24 -11.85
N LEU A 121 8.20 -1.56 -11.68
CA LEU A 121 7.22 -2.48 -12.27
C LEU A 121 5.79 -2.19 -11.76
N VAL A 122 5.62 -2.00 -10.45
CA VAL A 122 4.30 -1.66 -9.88
C VAL A 122 3.80 -0.31 -10.39
N CYS A 123 4.67 0.71 -10.40
CA CYS A 123 4.33 2.03 -10.94
C CYS A 123 3.88 1.93 -12.40
N PHE A 124 4.59 1.14 -13.22
CA PHE A 124 4.25 0.95 -14.63
C PHE A 124 2.88 0.27 -14.82
N PHE A 125 2.59 -0.79 -14.05
CA PHE A 125 1.28 -1.45 -14.12
C PHE A 125 0.14 -0.50 -13.76
N HIS A 126 0.27 0.26 -12.66
CA HIS A 126 -0.77 1.22 -12.27
C HIS A 126 -0.91 2.38 -13.24
N LEU A 127 0.19 2.88 -13.80
CA LEU A 127 0.18 3.89 -14.86
C LEU A 127 -0.65 3.40 -16.05
N GLU A 128 -0.40 2.18 -16.51
CA GLU A 128 -1.13 1.57 -17.61
C GLU A 128 -2.62 1.39 -17.31
N GLU A 129 -2.95 0.87 -16.12
CA GLU A 129 -4.33 0.71 -15.67
C GLU A 129 -5.09 2.03 -15.65
N ILE A 130 -4.45 3.11 -15.19
CA ILE A 130 -5.08 4.43 -15.09
C ILE A 130 -5.33 5.03 -16.47
N ILE A 131 -4.34 4.98 -17.37
CA ILE A 131 -4.48 5.51 -18.73
C ILE A 131 -5.57 4.76 -19.50
N LYS A 132 -5.75 3.47 -19.23
CA LYS A 132 -6.81 2.63 -19.82
C LYS A 132 -8.14 2.72 -19.08
N TYR A 133 -8.23 3.51 -17.99
CA TYR A 133 -9.40 3.62 -17.11
C TYR A 133 -9.89 2.27 -16.57
N ARG A 134 -8.95 1.43 -16.16
CA ARG A 134 -9.18 0.09 -15.61
C ARG A 134 -8.75 -0.02 -14.14
N SER A 135 -8.30 1.08 -13.53
CA SER A 135 -7.87 1.11 -12.14
C SER A 135 -9.07 0.93 -11.21
N ARG A 136 -9.21 -0.29 -10.66
CA ARG A 136 -10.31 -0.58 -9.71
C ARG A 136 -10.11 0.11 -8.37
N PHE A 137 -8.88 0.45 -8.04
CA PHE A 137 -8.59 1.26 -6.87
C PHE A 137 -9.19 2.67 -6.99
N LEU A 138 -9.10 3.31 -8.17
CA LEU A 138 -9.74 4.60 -8.40
C LEU A 138 -11.26 4.48 -8.50
N ASP A 139 -11.77 3.43 -9.13
CA ASP A 139 -13.22 3.14 -9.13
C ASP A 139 -13.76 3.05 -7.69
N PHE A 140 -13.03 2.36 -6.81
CA PHE A 140 -13.37 2.24 -5.40
C PHE A 140 -13.42 3.61 -4.70
N LEU A 141 -12.40 4.45 -4.88
CA LEU A 141 -12.34 5.77 -4.25
C LEU A 141 -13.48 6.69 -4.69
N ILE A 142 -13.83 6.66 -5.98
CA ILE A 142 -14.80 7.59 -6.57
C ILE A 142 -16.24 7.12 -6.35
N ILE A 143 -16.50 5.84 -6.56
CA ILE A 143 -17.86 5.30 -6.67
C ILE A 143 -18.24 4.56 -5.39
N ASP A 144 -17.47 3.53 -5.04
CA ASP A 144 -17.88 2.58 -4.00
C ASP A 144 -17.85 3.21 -2.60
N LEU A 145 -16.79 3.96 -2.30
CA LEU A 145 -16.65 4.66 -1.02
C LEU A 145 -17.71 5.75 -0.85
N ALA A 146 -17.89 6.61 -1.85
CA ALA A 146 -18.84 7.73 -1.80
C ALA A 146 -20.29 7.24 -1.68
N LYS A 147 -20.63 6.13 -2.34
CA LYS A 147 -21.96 5.52 -2.25
C LYS A 147 -22.23 4.91 -0.87
N TYR A 148 -21.22 4.33 -0.23
CA TYR A 148 -21.40 3.59 1.02
C TYR A 148 -21.24 4.46 2.27
N GLU A 149 -20.42 5.52 2.23
CA GLU A 149 -20.21 6.40 3.37
C GLU A 149 -21.49 6.80 4.14
N PRO A 150 -22.59 7.24 3.49
CA PRO A 150 -23.82 7.62 4.21
C PRO A 150 -24.52 6.45 4.91
N LYS A 151 -24.21 5.19 4.54
CA LYS A 151 -24.77 3.98 5.15
C LYS A 151 -23.93 3.47 6.34
N ILE A 152 -22.76 4.06 6.60
CA ILE A 152 -21.86 3.60 7.67
C ILE A 152 -22.42 4.01 9.04
N ASN A 153 -22.51 3.06 9.96
CA ASN A 153 -22.84 3.36 11.36
C ASN A 153 -21.82 4.35 11.96
N ILE A 154 -22.29 5.31 12.76
CA ILE A 154 -21.50 6.36 13.41
C ILE A 154 -20.27 5.78 14.13
N GLU A 155 -20.43 4.68 14.86
CA GLU A 155 -19.32 4.02 15.56
C GLU A 155 -18.23 3.50 14.62
N THR A 156 -18.64 2.90 13.49
CA THR A 156 -17.69 2.38 12.49
C THR A 156 -17.02 3.53 11.76
N ARG A 157 -17.76 4.60 11.44
CA ARG A 157 -17.20 5.81 10.85
C ARG A 157 -16.15 6.44 11.77
N GLN A 158 -16.47 6.59 13.06
CA GLN A 158 -15.54 7.15 14.06
C GLN A 158 -14.29 6.29 14.18
N PHE A 159 -14.44 4.96 14.19
CA PHE A 159 -13.31 4.04 14.18
C PHE A 159 -12.42 4.22 12.95
N MET A 160 -13.00 4.32 11.74
CA MET A 160 -12.24 4.52 10.50
C MET A 160 -11.52 5.86 10.48
N ILE A 161 -12.16 6.93 10.99
CA ILE A 161 -11.55 8.25 11.13
C ILE A 161 -10.37 8.20 12.08
N ASN A 162 -10.54 7.62 13.28
CA ASN A 162 -9.46 7.48 14.25
C ASN A 162 -8.30 6.66 13.69
N PHE A 163 -8.61 5.55 12.99
CA PHE A 163 -7.61 4.72 12.35
C PHE A 163 -6.81 5.50 11.30
N TYR A 164 -7.50 6.24 10.42
CA TYR A 164 -6.86 7.09 9.42
C TYR A 164 -5.90 8.11 10.06
N PHE A 165 -6.34 8.81 11.12
CA PHE A 165 -5.47 9.77 11.80
C PHE A 165 -4.24 9.10 12.45
N MET A 166 -4.40 7.93 13.05
CA MET A 166 -3.27 7.17 13.59
C MET A 166 -2.30 6.74 12.49
N GLU A 167 -2.80 6.25 11.36
CA GLU A 167 -2.00 5.89 10.19
C GLU A 167 -1.23 7.10 9.62
N LYS A 168 -1.87 8.28 9.53
CA LYS A 168 -1.19 9.51 9.10
C LYS A 168 -0.19 10.03 10.09
N PHE A 169 -0.48 9.96 11.38
CA PHE A 169 0.46 10.35 12.42
C PHE A 169 1.74 9.50 12.33
N ILE A 170 1.58 8.17 12.21
CA ILE A 170 2.71 7.24 12.04
C ILE A 170 3.47 7.54 10.74
N THR A 171 2.76 7.73 9.63
CA THR A 171 3.36 8.02 8.33
C THR A 171 4.17 9.31 8.34
N ILE A 172 3.61 10.40 8.89
CA ILE A 172 4.32 11.68 9.02
C ILE A 172 5.52 11.54 9.94
N PHE A 173 5.37 10.85 11.08
CA PHE A 173 6.47 10.64 12.00
C PHE A 173 7.63 9.91 11.33
N ILE A 174 7.36 8.82 10.60
CA ILE A 174 8.40 8.09 9.86
C ILE A 174 9.00 8.97 8.76
N ALA A 175 8.17 9.68 7.99
CA ALA A 175 8.65 10.56 6.92
C ALA A 175 9.55 11.69 7.44
N LEU A 176 9.20 12.34 8.55
CA LEU A 176 10.03 13.37 9.18
C LEU A 176 11.37 12.81 9.64
N ASN A 177 11.38 11.62 10.26
CA ASN A 177 12.62 10.96 10.65
C ASN A 177 13.51 10.63 9.43
N LEU A 178 12.92 10.15 8.33
CA LEU A 178 13.66 9.91 7.09
C LEU A 178 14.24 11.19 6.50
N ILE A 179 13.50 12.29 6.53
CA ILE A 179 13.99 13.60 6.09
C ILE A 179 15.15 14.07 6.96
N VAL A 180 15.05 13.95 8.28
CA VAL A 180 16.14 14.31 9.21
C VAL A 180 17.38 13.44 8.96
N ILE A 181 17.20 12.12 8.79
CA ILE A 181 18.30 11.20 8.45
C ILE A 181 18.93 11.60 7.11
N ALA A 182 18.14 11.95 6.10
CA ALA A 182 18.67 12.40 4.82
C ALA A 182 19.42 13.74 4.96
N MET A 183 18.85 14.72 5.69
CA MET A 183 19.45 16.04 5.89
C MET A 183 20.75 16.00 6.71
N CYS A 184 20.90 15.07 7.66
CA CYS A 184 22.12 14.94 8.46
C CYS A 184 23.11 13.96 7.84
N GLY A 185 22.62 12.83 7.34
CA GLY A 185 23.43 11.75 6.79
C GLY A 185 24.07 12.10 5.45
N MET A 186 23.36 12.80 4.57
CA MET A 186 23.89 13.14 3.24
C MET A 186 25.07 14.12 3.32
N PRO A 187 25.00 15.24 4.07
CA PRO A 187 26.16 16.12 4.22
C PRO A 187 27.37 15.42 4.84
N TYR A 188 27.15 14.54 5.82
CA TYR A 188 28.23 13.73 6.39
C TYR A 188 28.87 12.82 5.34
N PHE A 189 28.04 12.13 4.54
CA PHE A 189 28.51 11.27 3.47
C PHE A 189 29.29 12.05 2.40
N TYR A 190 28.81 13.22 1.98
CA TYR A 190 29.55 14.09 1.05
C TYR A 190 30.85 14.61 1.63
N TRP A 191 30.86 14.97 2.92
CA TRP A 191 32.07 15.38 3.60
C TRP A 191 33.12 14.26 3.62
N CYS A 192 32.71 13.01 3.87
CA CYS A 192 33.59 11.86 3.72
C CYS A 192 34.13 11.75 2.29
N ILE A 193 33.29 11.77 1.25
CA ILE A 193 33.77 11.69 -0.15
C ILE A 193 34.83 12.78 -0.45
N ILE A 194 34.62 14.01 0.03
CA ILE A 194 35.58 15.11 -0.14
C ILE A 194 36.89 14.84 0.61
N ASP A 195 36.84 14.32 1.83
CA ASP A 195 38.04 14.00 2.62
C ASP A 195 38.87 12.88 1.95
N TYR A 196 38.21 11.85 1.42
CA TYR A 196 38.88 10.79 0.66
C TYR A 196 39.55 11.31 -0.62
N TYR A 197 38.89 12.24 -1.33
CA TYR A 197 39.49 12.91 -2.49
C TYR A 197 40.71 13.76 -2.10
N ARG A 198 40.62 14.50 -0.99
CA ARG A 198 41.72 15.35 -0.49
C ARG A 198 42.95 14.53 -0.09
N ASN A 199 42.75 13.30 0.36
CA ASN A 199 43.81 12.37 0.77
C ASN A 199 44.36 11.53 -0.39
N ASP A 200 44.08 11.90 -1.65
CA ASP A 200 44.52 11.23 -2.88
C ASP A 200 44.12 9.74 -2.97
N GLN A 201 43.06 9.34 -2.26
CA GLN A 201 42.57 7.96 -2.28
C GLN A 201 41.66 7.68 -3.47
N ILE A 202 41.12 8.73 -4.12
CA ILE A 202 40.11 8.67 -5.17
C ILE A 202 40.50 9.59 -6.32
N ILE A 203 40.34 9.12 -7.56
CA ILE A 203 40.59 9.94 -8.77
C ILE A 203 39.37 10.85 -9.05
N ILE A 204 39.56 11.99 -9.71
CA ILE A 204 38.48 12.95 -10.02
C ILE A 204 37.24 12.32 -10.69
N ASN A 205 37.42 11.34 -11.58
CA ASN A 205 36.30 10.67 -12.24
C ASN A 205 35.47 9.83 -11.25
N GLU A 206 36.14 9.09 -10.36
CA GLU A 206 35.50 8.31 -9.30
C GLU A 206 34.79 9.23 -8.29
N PHE A 207 35.40 10.38 -7.96
CA PHE A 207 34.79 11.40 -7.11
C PHE A 207 33.47 11.92 -7.71
N LEU A 208 33.48 12.33 -8.98
CA LEU A 208 32.28 12.81 -9.67
C LEU A 208 31.21 11.73 -9.75
N TYR A 209 31.60 10.49 -10.04
CA TYR A 209 30.70 9.36 -10.09
C TYR A 209 30.05 9.08 -8.73
N LEU A 210 30.84 8.98 -7.65
CA LEU A 210 30.34 8.72 -6.29
C LEU A 210 29.37 9.81 -5.83
N LEU A 211 29.65 11.07 -6.16
CA LEU A 211 28.79 12.19 -5.82
C LEU A 211 27.44 12.12 -6.55
N ILE A 212 27.45 11.81 -7.85
CA ILE A 212 26.22 11.66 -8.65
C ILE A 212 25.43 10.43 -8.17
N HIS A 213 26.10 9.30 -7.97
CA HIS A 213 25.48 8.07 -7.52
C HIS A 213 24.86 8.23 -6.12
N SER A 214 25.53 8.89 -5.18
CA SER A 214 24.96 9.14 -3.85
C SER A 214 23.78 10.10 -3.86
N LEU A 215 23.79 11.12 -4.73
CA LEU A 215 22.64 12.00 -4.93
C LEU A 215 21.44 11.21 -5.44
N LEU A 216 21.63 10.40 -6.48
CA LEU A 216 20.56 9.57 -7.05
C LEU A 216 20.05 8.54 -6.05
N TRP A 217 20.96 7.86 -5.33
CA TRP A 217 20.61 6.93 -4.26
C TRP A 217 19.73 7.61 -3.19
N SER A 218 20.06 8.83 -2.78
CA SER A 218 19.31 9.57 -1.77
C SER A 218 17.88 9.88 -2.23
N ILE A 219 17.74 10.32 -3.47
CA ILE A 219 16.45 10.66 -4.07
C ILE A 219 15.60 9.39 -4.20
N GLU A 220 16.19 8.30 -4.69
CA GLU A 220 15.50 7.02 -4.83
C GLU A 220 15.11 6.42 -3.48
N THR A 221 15.95 6.53 -2.45
CA THR A 221 15.62 6.04 -1.11
C THR A 221 14.40 6.78 -0.55
N LEU A 222 14.36 8.11 -0.69
CA LEU A 222 13.21 8.91 -0.28
C LEU A 222 11.96 8.58 -1.09
N TYR A 223 12.11 8.37 -2.40
CA TYR A 223 11.01 8.00 -3.28
C TYR A 223 10.40 6.65 -2.90
N VAL A 224 11.23 5.61 -2.78
CA VAL A 224 10.83 4.25 -2.38
C VAL A 224 10.17 4.24 -1.01
N ALA A 225 10.72 4.98 -0.04
CA ALA A 225 10.10 5.10 1.28
C ALA A 225 8.72 5.75 1.21
N GLY A 226 8.58 6.85 0.45
CA GLY A 226 7.29 7.49 0.22
C GLY A 226 6.29 6.57 -0.48
N PHE A 227 6.73 5.80 -1.48
CA PHE A 227 5.92 4.77 -2.14
C PHE A 227 5.34 3.80 -1.12
N PHE A 228 6.16 3.18 -0.27
CA PHE A 228 5.69 2.19 0.70
C PHE A 228 4.78 2.79 1.76
N LEU A 229 5.11 3.97 2.28
CA LEU A 229 4.31 4.62 3.32
C LEU A 229 2.92 5.00 2.80
N ILE A 230 2.84 5.66 1.64
CA ILE A 230 1.56 6.13 1.10
C ILE A 230 0.73 4.98 0.54
N SER A 231 1.32 4.12 -0.29
CA SER A 231 0.57 3.00 -0.88
C SER A 231 0.18 1.96 0.17
N GLY A 232 1.09 1.65 1.11
CA GLY A 232 0.84 0.72 2.20
C GLY A 232 -0.23 1.22 3.16
N GLY A 233 -0.17 2.50 3.55
CA GLY A 233 -1.17 3.13 4.43
C GLY A 233 -2.57 3.10 3.84
N SER A 234 -2.72 3.54 2.58
CA SER A 234 -4.02 3.56 1.92
C SER A 234 -4.54 2.15 1.58
N PHE A 235 -3.65 1.20 1.29
CA PHE A 235 -4.05 -0.19 1.12
C PHE A 235 -4.56 -0.79 2.44
N LEU A 236 -3.85 -0.56 3.55
CA LEU A 236 -4.26 -1.02 4.88
C LEU A 236 -5.62 -0.42 5.28
N PHE A 237 -5.85 0.85 4.99
CA PHE A 237 -7.15 1.50 5.17
C PHE A 237 -8.25 0.78 4.40
N CYS A 238 -8.03 0.46 3.11
CA CYS A 238 -9.00 -0.27 2.29
C CYS A 238 -9.32 -1.65 2.89
N LEU A 239 -8.32 -2.41 3.32
CA LEU A 239 -8.54 -3.72 3.95
C LEU A 239 -9.39 -3.64 5.22
N ILE A 240 -9.12 -2.65 6.07
CA ILE A 240 -9.87 -2.46 7.32
C ILE A 240 -11.30 -2.01 7.01
N TYR A 241 -11.48 -1.16 6.00
CA TYR A 241 -12.79 -0.77 5.51
C TYR A 241 -13.61 -1.99 5.07
N PHE A 242 -13.06 -2.85 4.20
CA PHE A 242 -13.75 -4.05 3.74
C PHE A 242 -14.04 -5.03 4.89
N LYS A 243 -13.08 -5.22 5.81
CA LYS A 243 -13.29 -6.03 7.02
C LYS A 243 -14.49 -5.55 7.82
N LYS A 244 -14.61 -4.24 8.07
CA LYS A 244 -15.73 -3.67 8.83
C LYS A 244 -17.06 -3.83 8.10
N ARG A 245 -17.09 -3.72 6.77
CA ARG A 245 -18.31 -3.96 5.97
C ARG A 245 -18.79 -5.41 6.04
N ILE A 246 -17.88 -6.38 5.89
CA ILE A 246 -18.27 -7.78 6.02
C ILE A 246 -18.76 -8.08 7.44
N GLN A 247 -18.08 -7.54 8.46
CA GLN A 247 -18.51 -7.72 9.85
C GLN A 247 -19.92 -7.13 10.09
N PHE A 248 -20.22 -5.98 9.52
CA PHE A 248 -21.56 -5.37 9.59
C PHE A 248 -22.62 -6.26 8.92
N LEU A 249 -22.36 -6.78 7.72
CA LEU A 249 -23.28 -7.70 7.04
C LEU A 249 -23.48 -9.00 7.82
N TYR A 250 -22.40 -9.55 8.40
CA TYR A 250 -22.49 -10.72 9.26
C TYR A 250 -23.39 -10.48 10.48
N ASN A 251 -23.29 -9.30 11.10
CA ASN A 251 -24.14 -8.94 12.23
C ASN A 251 -25.63 -8.81 11.83
N ILE A 252 -25.94 -8.39 10.59
CA ILE A 252 -27.31 -8.39 10.06
C ILE A 252 -27.84 -9.83 9.86
N LEU A 253 -26.95 -10.76 9.52
CA LEU A 253 -27.30 -12.16 9.30
C LEU A 253 -27.60 -12.94 10.60
N LEU A 254 -27.01 -12.55 11.73
CA LEU A 254 -27.18 -13.26 13.01
C LEU A 254 -28.64 -13.29 13.51
N PRO A 255 -29.41 -12.17 13.53
CA PRO A 255 -30.83 -12.18 13.92
C PRO A 255 -31.69 -13.11 13.06
N LEU A 256 -31.42 -13.19 11.75
CA LEU A 256 -32.12 -14.09 10.82
C LEU A 256 -31.99 -15.57 11.20
N GLN A 257 -30.95 -15.95 11.95
CA GLN A 257 -30.81 -17.32 12.46
C GLN A 257 -31.69 -17.58 13.68
N ASN A 258 -31.95 -16.58 14.52
CA ASN A 258 -32.60 -16.76 15.82
C ASN A 258 -34.09 -16.40 15.83
N ASP A 259 -34.55 -15.58 14.89
CA ASP A 259 -35.93 -15.07 14.92
C ASP A 259 -36.96 -16.03 14.33
N LYS A 260 -38.05 -16.24 15.08
CA LYS A 260 -39.32 -16.85 14.62
C LYS A 260 -40.20 -15.84 13.86
N SER A 261 -39.58 -14.86 13.19
CA SER A 261 -40.30 -13.83 12.45
C SER A 261 -41.06 -14.43 11.26
N SER A 262 -42.08 -13.72 10.79
CA SER A 262 -42.88 -14.16 9.64
C SER A 262 -41.99 -14.35 8.41
N TYR A 263 -42.31 -15.37 7.60
CA TYR A 263 -41.59 -15.71 6.37
C TYR A 263 -41.36 -14.49 5.45
N PHE A 264 -42.35 -13.60 5.36
CA PHE A 264 -42.28 -12.38 4.56
C PHE A 264 -41.21 -11.39 5.07
N SER A 265 -41.10 -11.21 6.39
CA SER A 265 -40.06 -10.38 7.00
C SER A 265 -38.67 -10.96 6.70
N GLN A 266 -38.51 -12.28 6.85
CA GLN A 266 -37.25 -12.96 6.55
C GLN A 266 -36.84 -12.82 5.07
N GLN A 267 -37.80 -12.84 4.15
CA GLN A 267 -37.54 -12.69 2.72
C GLN A 267 -37.09 -11.27 2.34
N LEU A 268 -37.69 -10.24 2.93
CA LEU A 268 -37.26 -8.85 2.72
C LEU A 268 -35.86 -8.60 3.29
N TYR A 269 -35.58 -9.09 4.49
CA TYR A 269 -34.25 -9.02 5.09
C TYR A 269 -33.21 -9.79 4.29
N TRP A 270 -33.57 -10.97 3.77
CA TRP A 270 -32.71 -11.75 2.89
C TRP A 270 -32.37 -10.99 1.60
N ASN A 271 -33.37 -10.38 0.95
CA ASN A 271 -33.15 -9.60 -0.28
C ASN A 271 -32.22 -8.41 -0.03
N TYR A 272 -32.38 -7.72 1.10
CA TYR A 272 -31.50 -6.62 1.50
C TYR A 272 -30.06 -7.11 1.74
N PHE A 273 -29.89 -8.14 2.58
CA PHE A 273 -28.58 -8.72 2.87
C PHE A 273 -27.89 -9.25 1.62
N HIS A 274 -28.59 -10.05 0.80
CA HIS A 274 -28.03 -10.69 -0.38
C HIS A 274 -27.54 -9.66 -1.41
N ASN A 275 -28.33 -8.60 -1.64
CA ASN A 275 -27.93 -7.54 -2.57
C ASN A 275 -26.67 -6.81 -2.06
N GLU A 276 -26.63 -6.39 -0.79
CA GLU A 276 -25.45 -5.69 -0.26
C GLU A 276 -24.21 -6.61 -0.17
N TYR A 277 -24.40 -7.89 0.13
CA TYR A 277 -23.33 -8.88 0.18
C TYR A 277 -22.74 -9.19 -1.20
N THR A 278 -23.58 -9.37 -2.22
CA THR A 278 -23.12 -9.61 -3.60
C THR A 278 -22.37 -8.40 -4.16
N ILE A 279 -22.88 -7.19 -3.91
CA ILE A 279 -22.19 -5.94 -4.27
C ILE A 279 -20.83 -5.86 -3.58
N LEU A 280 -20.77 -6.08 -2.26
CA LEU A 280 -19.52 -6.03 -1.50
C LEU A 280 -18.50 -7.06 -2.01
N TYR A 281 -18.94 -8.28 -2.32
CA TYR A 281 -18.05 -9.32 -2.80
C TYR A 281 -17.48 -9.00 -4.19
N ASP A 282 -18.29 -8.43 -5.08
CA ASP A 282 -17.84 -7.93 -6.38
C ASP A 282 -16.82 -6.79 -6.24
N GLU A 283 -17.06 -5.83 -5.32
CA GLU A 283 -16.09 -4.76 -5.00
C GLU A 283 -14.75 -5.33 -4.50
N ILE A 284 -14.77 -6.29 -3.57
CA ILE A 284 -13.57 -6.95 -3.05
C ILE A 284 -12.84 -7.71 -4.17
N TYR A 285 -13.58 -8.42 -5.02
CA TYR A 285 -13.02 -9.14 -6.14
C TYR A 285 -12.32 -8.20 -7.13
N ARG A 286 -12.96 -7.08 -7.47
CA ARG A 286 -12.40 -6.03 -8.34
C ARG A 286 -11.13 -5.42 -7.73
N LEU A 287 -11.14 -5.10 -6.43
CA LEU A 287 -9.97 -4.57 -5.73
C LEU A 287 -8.82 -5.59 -5.73
N ASN A 288 -9.09 -6.85 -5.35
CA ASN A 288 -8.10 -7.91 -5.31
C ASN A 288 -7.41 -8.11 -6.67
N LYS A 289 -8.17 -8.00 -7.77
CA LYS A 289 -7.62 -8.09 -9.12
C LYS A 289 -6.55 -7.04 -9.40
N SER A 290 -6.75 -5.80 -8.93
CA SER A 290 -5.78 -4.70 -9.13
C SER A 290 -4.60 -4.81 -8.17
N LEU A 291 -4.84 -5.31 -6.96
CA LEU A 291 -3.82 -5.41 -5.92
C LEU A 291 -2.96 -6.67 -6.00
N LYS A 292 -3.36 -7.66 -6.80
CA LYS A 292 -2.62 -8.92 -6.98
C LYS A 292 -1.14 -8.68 -7.30
N ASN A 293 -0.84 -7.75 -8.21
CA ASN A 293 0.54 -7.45 -8.62
C ASN A 293 1.33 -6.79 -7.47
N LEU A 294 0.70 -5.87 -6.74
CA LEU A 294 1.30 -5.22 -5.58
C LEU A 294 1.58 -6.24 -4.46
N LEU A 295 0.65 -7.16 -4.18
CA LEU A 295 0.83 -8.22 -3.19
C LEU A 295 1.96 -9.19 -3.58
N LEU A 296 2.03 -9.56 -4.86
CA LEU A 296 3.13 -10.39 -5.38
C LEU A 296 4.47 -9.70 -5.20
N VAL A 297 4.55 -8.39 -5.45
CA VAL A 297 5.77 -7.61 -5.23
C VAL A 297 6.13 -7.55 -3.75
N ILE A 298 5.18 -7.27 -2.86
CA ILE A 298 5.42 -7.28 -1.41
C ILE A 298 5.92 -8.65 -0.94
N ASP A 299 5.36 -9.75 -1.46
CA ASP A 299 5.81 -11.11 -1.14
C ASP A 299 7.26 -11.33 -1.55
N ILE A 300 7.60 -11.02 -2.81
CA ILE A 300 8.95 -11.17 -3.33
C ILE A 300 9.93 -10.33 -2.51
N LEU A 301 9.64 -9.05 -2.29
CA LEU A 301 10.51 -8.16 -1.54
C LEU A 301 10.73 -8.61 -0.11
N SER A 302 9.68 -9.10 0.57
CA SER A 302 9.79 -9.59 1.93
C SER A 302 10.67 -10.84 2.05
N LYS A 303 10.57 -11.75 1.06
CA LYS A 303 11.36 -12.99 1.01
C LYS A 303 12.80 -12.72 0.62
N THR A 304 13.05 -11.88 -0.38
CA THR A 304 14.42 -11.50 -0.76
C THR A 304 15.10 -10.74 0.36
N ALA A 305 14.39 -9.86 1.08
CA ALA A 305 14.92 -9.14 2.24
C ALA A 305 15.45 -10.11 3.31
N ILE A 306 14.68 -11.14 3.68
CA ILE A 306 15.15 -12.13 4.66
C ILE A 306 16.32 -12.95 4.13
N ILE A 307 16.23 -13.47 2.90
CA ILE A 307 17.29 -14.31 2.33
C ILE A 307 18.61 -13.52 2.33
N ILE A 308 18.58 -12.29 1.82
CA ILE A 308 19.77 -11.43 1.77
C ILE A 308 20.23 -11.05 3.18
N THR A 309 19.32 -10.81 4.13
CA THR A 309 19.70 -10.53 5.52
C THR A 309 20.40 -11.70 6.19
N CYS A 310 19.94 -12.93 5.96
CA CYS A 310 20.60 -14.13 6.46
C CYS A 310 22.01 -14.28 5.89
N VAL A 311 22.19 -14.08 4.58
CA VAL A 311 23.50 -14.12 3.93
C VAL A 311 24.39 -12.98 4.44
N PHE A 312 23.87 -11.76 4.48
CA PHE A 312 24.56 -10.57 4.99
C PHE A 312 25.04 -10.79 6.41
N TYR A 313 24.17 -11.28 7.30
CA TYR A 313 24.51 -11.60 8.69
C TYR A 313 25.64 -12.65 8.78
N SER A 314 25.57 -13.71 7.97
CA SER A 314 26.58 -14.77 7.98
C SER A 314 27.97 -14.31 7.54
N GLN A 315 28.05 -13.22 6.76
CA GLN A 315 29.31 -12.67 6.27
C GLN A 315 29.93 -11.62 7.22
N GLN A 316 29.21 -11.20 8.28
CA GLN A 316 29.74 -10.23 9.23
C GLN A 316 30.70 -10.87 10.23
N ILE A 317 31.94 -10.40 10.25
CA ILE A 317 32.96 -10.77 11.26
C ILE A 317 32.64 -10.12 12.61
N GLN A 318 32.13 -8.89 12.59
CA GLN A 318 31.72 -8.15 13.79
C GLN A 318 30.38 -7.46 13.57
N ILE A 319 29.47 -7.60 14.54
CA ILE A 319 28.16 -6.97 14.50
C ILE A 319 28.30 -5.53 15.02
N LYS A 320 28.25 -4.55 14.11
CA LYS A 320 28.22 -3.12 14.43
C LYS A 320 26.80 -2.57 14.45
N PHE A 321 26.63 -1.36 14.98
CA PHE A 321 25.32 -0.68 15.04
C PHE A 321 24.62 -0.57 13.67
N MET A 322 25.35 -0.25 12.61
CA MET A 322 24.77 -0.20 11.25
C MET A 322 24.30 -1.57 10.77
N ASN A 323 25.06 -2.64 11.05
CA ASN A 323 24.64 -4.02 10.74
C ASN A 323 23.34 -4.36 11.44
N THR A 324 23.24 -4.06 12.74
CA THR A 324 22.02 -4.32 13.53
C THR A 324 20.83 -3.56 12.99
N LEU A 325 21.00 -2.32 12.54
CA LEU A 325 19.92 -1.53 11.96
C LEU A 325 19.42 -2.13 10.64
N ILE A 326 20.32 -2.54 9.76
CA ILE A 326 19.98 -3.16 8.46
C ILE A 326 19.24 -4.49 8.67
N ILE A 327 19.71 -5.32 9.61
CA ILE A 327 19.07 -6.58 9.97
C ILE A 327 17.67 -6.32 10.55
N LEU A 328 17.55 -5.37 11.48
CA LEU A 328 16.27 -5.01 12.09
C LEU A 328 15.27 -4.47 11.05
N ALA A 329 15.72 -3.62 10.12
CA ALA A 329 14.90 -3.09 9.03
C ALA A 329 14.39 -4.18 8.07
N SER A 330 15.20 -5.21 7.83
CA SER A 330 14.81 -6.30 6.96
C SER A 330 13.85 -7.28 7.64
N ILE A 331 14.07 -7.58 8.93
CA ILE A 331 13.13 -8.35 9.75
C ILE A 331 11.79 -7.61 9.88
N SER A 332 11.81 -6.29 10.08
CA SER A 332 10.58 -5.50 10.18
C SER A 332 9.81 -5.47 8.86
N THR A 333 10.50 -5.41 7.71
CA THR A 333 9.89 -5.50 6.38
C THR A 333 9.15 -6.83 6.21
N PHE A 334 9.77 -7.94 6.61
CA PHE A 334 9.12 -9.25 6.57
C PHE A 334 7.94 -9.37 7.54
N ALA A 335 8.11 -8.89 8.77
CA ALA A 335 7.03 -8.88 9.75
C ALA A 335 5.83 -8.04 9.25
N ALA A 336 6.08 -6.88 8.64
CA ALA A 336 5.06 -6.03 8.05
C ALA A 336 4.30 -6.73 6.92
N ALA A 337 4.99 -7.43 6.02
CA ALA A 337 4.36 -8.23 4.97
C ALA A 337 3.46 -9.33 5.57
N ASN A 338 3.92 -10.05 6.60
CA ASN A 338 3.11 -11.06 7.27
C ASN A 338 1.90 -10.49 8.01
N ILE A 339 2.04 -9.34 8.66
CA ILE A 339 0.92 -8.63 9.29
C ILE A 339 -0.11 -8.26 8.23
N LEU A 340 0.33 -7.74 7.08
CA LEU A 340 -0.55 -7.42 5.95
C LEU A 340 -1.30 -8.66 5.46
N TYR A 341 -0.59 -9.78 5.27
CA TYR A 341 -1.21 -11.05 4.89
C TYR A 341 -2.20 -11.57 5.93
N SER A 342 -1.91 -11.40 7.22
CA SER A 342 -2.85 -11.71 8.30
C SER A 342 -4.14 -10.89 8.14
N PHE A 343 -4.04 -9.58 7.87
CA PHE A 343 -5.22 -8.76 7.61
C PHE A 343 -6.01 -9.21 6.37
N ILE A 344 -5.33 -9.56 5.28
CA ILE A 344 -5.98 -10.05 4.06
C ILE A 344 -6.71 -11.37 4.33
N SER A 345 -6.12 -12.27 5.14
CA SER A 345 -6.71 -13.57 5.49
C SER A 345 -8.01 -13.46 6.32
N ILE A 346 -8.23 -12.32 6.98
CA ILE A 346 -9.45 -12.07 7.76
C ILE A 346 -10.68 -11.93 6.84
N ILE A 347 -10.53 -11.36 5.66
CA ILE A 347 -11.63 -11.16 4.70
C ILE A 347 -12.31 -12.50 4.31
N PRO A 348 -11.58 -13.51 3.79
CA PRO A 348 -12.17 -14.79 3.43
C PRO A 348 -12.68 -15.59 4.65
N THR A 349 -12.10 -15.42 5.84
CA THR A 349 -12.61 -16.12 7.04
C THR A 349 -13.96 -15.59 7.49
N TYR A 350 -14.21 -14.28 7.43
CA TYR A 350 -15.57 -13.76 7.64
C TYR A 350 -16.52 -14.17 6.51
N ASN A 351 -16.03 -14.25 5.28
CA ASN A 351 -16.81 -14.75 4.16
C ASN A 351 -17.29 -16.19 4.37
N ASP A 352 -16.41 -17.07 4.87
CA ASP A 352 -16.75 -18.47 5.21
C ASP A 352 -17.75 -18.54 6.38
N LYS A 353 -17.64 -17.65 7.37
CA LYS A 353 -18.66 -17.55 8.43
C LYS A 353 -20.02 -17.15 7.87
N CYS A 354 -20.07 -16.14 7.00
CA CYS A 354 -21.30 -15.75 6.31
C CYS A 354 -21.89 -16.92 5.50
N SER A 355 -21.08 -17.61 4.70
CA SER A 355 -21.55 -18.72 3.85
C SER A 355 -22.12 -19.87 4.70
N ARG A 356 -21.44 -20.26 5.79
CA ARG A 356 -21.93 -21.27 6.73
C ARG A 356 -23.26 -20.83 7.37
N SER A 357 -23.35 -19.58 7.79
CA SER A 357 -24.57 -19.05 8.39
C SER A 357 -25.75 -19.05 7.40
N ILE A 358 -25.51 -18.71 6.13
CA ILE A 358 -26.49 -18.79 5.04
C ILE A 358 -26.94 -20.25 4.84
N LEU A 359 -26.00 -21.18 4.72
CA LEU A 359 -26.30 -22.61 4.51
C LEU A 359 -27.13 -23.19 5.66
N GLN A 360 -26.80 -22.85 6.90
CA GLN A 360 -27.57 -23.27 8.07
C GLN A 360 -29.00 -22.72 8.05
N TRP A 361 -29.17 -21.45 7.66
CA TRP A 361 -30.49 -20.83 7.55
C TRP A 361 -31.33 -21.49 6.45
N LEU A 362 -30.76 -21.73 5.27
CA LEU A 362 -31.43 -22.44 4.18
C LEU A 362 -31.86 -23.85 4.58
N ALA A 363 -30.99 -24.59 5.29
CA ALA A 363 -31.32 -25.92 5.79
C ALA A 363 -32.50 -25.90 6.78
N ARG A 364 -32.57 -24.89 7.66
CA ARG A 364 -33.70 -24.70 8.59
C ARG A 364 -34.99 -24.40 7.85
N ILE A 365 -34.97 -23.52 6.86
CA ILE A 365 -36.15 -23.21 6.04
C ILE A 365 -36.64 -24.45 5.29
N GLN A 366 -35.72 -25.21 4.69
CA GLN A 366 -36.09 -26.43 3.99
C GLN A 366 -36.72 -27.46 4.94
N TYR A 367 -36.21 -27.56 6.17
CA TYR A 367 -36.77 -28.43 7.20
C TYR A 367 -38.17 -27.97 7.65
N THR A 368 -38.38 -26.68 7.91
CA THR A 368 -39.69 -26.15 8.32
C THR A 368 -40.74 -26.28 7.21
N ILE A 369 -40.37 -26.04 5.94
CA ILE A 369 -41.26 -26.27 4.79
C ILE A 369 -41.69 -27.74 4.71
N ARG A 370 -40.74 -28.68 4.85
CA ARG A 370 -41.04 -30.13 4.86
C ARG A 370 -41.96 -30.53 6.01
N LEU A 371 -41.79 -29.93 7.19
CA LEU A 371 -42.69 -30.17 8.34
C LEU A 371 -44.11 -29.66 8.08
N MET A 372 -44.26 -28.45 7.52
CA MET A 372 -45.56 -27.89 7.17
C MET A 372 -46.30 -28.72 6.12
N GLN A 373 -45.59 -29.19 5.08
CA GLN A 373 -46.16 -30.10 4.07
C GLN A 373 -46.65 -31.42 4.68
N LYS A 374 -45.88 -32.01 5.61
CA LYS A 374 -46.30 -33.23 6.32
C LYS A 374 -47.54 -33.00 7.19
N GLN A 375 -47.68 -31.83 7.81
CA GLN A 375 -48.88 -31.49 8.59
C GLN A 375 -50.10 -31.32 7.70
N GLN A 376 -50.00 -30.58 6.59
CA GLN A 376 -51.10 -30.42 5.63
C GLN A 376 -51.57 -31.76 5.04
N ASN A 377 -50.65 -32.65 4.69
CA ASN A 377 -51.00 -33.97 4.18
C ASN A 377 -51.72 -34.85 5.21
N LYS A 378 -51.43 -34.68 6.51
CA LYS A 378 -52.19 -35.36 7.58
C LYS A 378 -53.62 -34.83 7.73
N PHE A 379 -53.86 -33.55 7.49
CA PHE A 379 -55.20 -32.96 7.55
C PHE A 379 -56.08 -33.32 6.35
N HIS A 380 -55.50 -33.69 5.20
CA HIS A 380 -56.25 -34.16 4.03
C HIS A 380 -56.58 -35.65 4.06
N THR A 381 -56.05 -36.42 5.01
CA THR A 381 -56.32 -37.86 5.19
C THR A 381 -57.37 -38.18 6.25
N TYR A 382 -57.98 -37.16 6.86
CA TYR A 382 -59.18 -37.25 7.71
C TYR A 382 -60.31 -36.50 7.02
#